data_AF-A0A957VNF9-F1
#
_entry.id   AF-A0A957VNF9-F1
#
_cell.length_a   1.000
_cell.length_b   1.000
_cell.length_c   1.000
_cell.angle_alpha   90.00
_cell.angle_beta   90.00
_cell.angle_gamma   90.00
#
_symmetry.space_group_name_H-M   'P 1'
#
loop_
_entity.id
_entity.type
_entity.pdbx_description
1 polymer ?
#
loop_
_entity_poly.entity_id
_entity_poly.type
_entity_poly.pdbx_seq_one_letter_code
_entity_poly.pdbx_strand_id
1 'polypeptide(L)'
;MTHTLLDDARDHARAILHHCVTPHGYRASALAAGYPQVWARDAVATFLGACVTGDAELIDCGRASLETMSKHQSRLGLIQLNVNPDSGYVSTENAGGVDGNLWYILGHYLYFQLRGDVDFLARHWPTIDKALVWLEYQDMNECGLLEVPEAADWMDLLAVRYNVLYDNALWYAAKLAHEELARALPPGTP
;
A
#
# COMPACT_ATOMS: atom_id res chain seq x y z
N MET A 1 32.58 -20.63 0.03
CA MET A 1 31.60 -20.28 -1.03
C MET A 1 32.00 -18.94 -1.59
N THR A 2 32.10 -18.81 -2.91
CA THR A 2 32.43 -17.53 -3.56
C THR A 2 31.19 -16.64 -3.50
N HIS A 3 31.26 -15.57 -2.70
CA HIS A 3 30.20 -14.57 -2.61
C HIS A 3 30.13 -13.82 -3.94
N THR A 4 28.95 -13.78 -4.55
CA THR A 4 28.75 -13.24 -5.90
C THR A 4 28.27 -11.79 -5.83
N LEU A 5 28.39 -11.05 -6.94
CA LEU A 5 27.79 -9.71 -7.05
C LEU A 5 26.27 -9.71 -6.79
N LEU A 6 25.58 -10.84 -7.02
CA LEU A 6 24.16 -10.99 -6.69
C LEU A 6 23.92 -11.10 -5.19
N ASP A 7 24.84 -11.75 -4.47
CA ASP A 7 24.78 -11.84 -3.02
C ASP A 7 25.10 -10.46 -2.40
N ASP A 8 26.12 -9.76 -2.90
CA ASP A 8 26.44 -8.38 -2.50
C ASP A 8 25.24 -7.43 -2.72
N ALA A 9 24.61 -7.51 -3.88
CA ALA A 9 23.43 -6.70 -4.19
C ALA A 9 22.26 -7.01 -3.25
N ARG A 10 22.05 -8.29 -2.91
CA ARG A 10 20.99 -8.72 -1.98
C ARG A 10 21.27 -8.23 -0.56
N ASP A 11 22.50 -8.34 -0.10
CA ASP A 11 22.91 -7.90 1.24
C ASP A 11 22.75 -6.38 1.38
N HIS A 12 23.17 -5.60 0.39
CA HIS A 12 22.97 -4.16 0.36
C HIS A 12 21.49 -3.76 0.27
N ALA A 13 20.69 -4.45 -0.56
CA ALA A 13 19.25 -4.17 -0.66
C ALA A 13 18.54 -4.43 0.68
N ARG A 14 18.84 -5.56 1.34
CA ARG A 14 18.30 -5.85 2.67
C ARG A 14 18.74 -4.80 3.69
N ALA A 15 20.01 -4.40 3.68
CA ALA A 15 20.48 -3.34 4.58
C ALA A 15 19.70 -2.04 4.38
N ILE A 16 19.40 -1.63 3.16
CA ILE A 16 18.57 -0.46 2.88
C ILE A 16 17.16 -0.62 3.47
N LEU A 17 16.53 -1.80 3.32
CA LEU A 17 15.22 -2.07 3.90
C LEU A 17 15.21 -1.88 5.42
N HIS A 18 16.20 -2.42 6.14
CA HIS A 18 16.29 -2.23 7.60
C HIS A 18 16.47 -0.75 7.99
N HIS A 19 17.20 0.03 7.20
CA HIS A 19 17.33 1.47 7.47
C HIS A 19 16.03 2.26 7.22
N CYS A 20 15.07 1.70 6.48
CA CYS A 20 13.75 2.29 6.29
C CYS A 20 12.76 1.93 7.42
N VAL A 21 13.07 0.94 8.27
CA VAL A 21 12.13 0.43 9.28
C VAL A 21 11.81 1.49 10.34
N THR A 22 10.52 1.63 10.65
CA THR A 22 10.04 2.35 11.84
C THR A 22 8.92 1.55 12.51
N PRO A 23 8.57 1.86 13.77
CA PRO A 23 7.40 1.26 14.43
C PRO A 23 6.07 1.52 13.72
N HIS A 24 6.02 2.44 12.76
CA HIS A 24 4.80 2.85 12.04
C HIS A 24 4.85 2.47 10.56
N GLY A 25 5.85 1.71 10.12
CA GLY A 25 6.01 1.29 8.73
C GLY A 25 7.30 1.80 8.08
N TYR A 26 7.49 1.50 6.80
CA TYR A 26 8.69 1.89 6.07
C TYR A 26 8.70 3.38 5.75
N ARG A 27 9.81 4.06 6.03
CA ARG A 27 10.14 5.32 5.35
C ARG A 27 10.39 5.03 3.87
N ALA A 28 9.94 5.92 3.00
CA ALA A 28 10.20 5.82 1.56
C ALA A 28 11.70 6.00 1.22
N SER A 29 12.51 6.54 2.14
CA SER A 29 13.96 6.60 2.01
C SER A 29 14.67 6.29 3.32
N ALA A 30 15.78 5.52 3.21
CA ALA A 30 16.70 5.26 4.31
C ALA A 30 17.52 6.50 4.73
N LEU A 31 17.56 7.53 3.88
CA LEU A 31 18.33 8.75 4.15
C LEU A 31 17.45 9.78 4.89
N ALA A 32 18.00 10.39 5.93
CA ALA A 32 17.32 11.45 6.69
C ALA A 32 16.92 12.67 5.85
N ALA A 33 17.70 13.00 4.82
CA ALA A 33 17.39 14.08 3.86
C ALA A 33 16.49 13.64 2.69
N GLY A 34 16.10 12.36 2.65
CA GLY A 34 15.22 11.81 1.62
C GLY A 34 13.74 12.02 1.96
N TYR A 35 12.94 10.97 1.74
CA TYR A 35 11.51 10.94 2.04
C TYR A 35 11.26 10.24 3.39
N PRO A 36 11.13 11.01 4.49
CA PRO A 36 10.99 10.43 5.83
C PRO A 36 9.60 9.84 6.10
N GLN A 37 8.63 9.99 5.20
CA GLN A 37 7.25 9.57 5.38
C GLN A 37 7.04 8.10 4.98
N VAL A 38 6.00 7.50 5.55
CA VAL A 38 5.40 6.25 5.05
C VAL A 38 4.46 6.62 3.92
N TRP A 39 4.83 6.27 2.69
CA TRP A 39 4.00 6.48 1.50
C TRP A 39 3.17 5.23 1.23
N ALA A 40 1.87 5.38 0.97
CA ALA A 40 0.95 4.25 0.85
C ALA A 40 1.38 3.23 -0.21
N ARG A 41 1.72 3.73 -1.41
CA ARG A 41 2.24 2.90 -2.52
C ARG A 41 3.60 2.30 -2.17
N ASP A 42 4.56 3.15 -1.81
CA ASP A 42 5.96 2.75 -1.63
C ASP A 42 6.10 1.72 -0.52
N ALA A 43 5.30 1.84 0.55
CA ALA A 43 5.27 0.88 1.63
C ALA A 43 4.87 -0.53 1.15
N VAL A 44 3.87 -0.65 0.26
CA VAL A 44 3.44 -1.95 -0.25
C VAL A 44 4.40 -2.48 -1.31
N ALA A 45 4.95 -1.63 -2.17
CA ALA A 45 6.02 -2.01 -3.10
C ALA A 45 7.26 -2.53 -2.36
N THR A 46 7.64 -1.85 -1.27
CA THR A 46 8.72 -2.29 -0.36
C THR A 46 8.37 -3.60 0.32
N PHE A 47 7.11 -3.77 0.75
CA PHE A 47 6.64 -4.98 1.42
C PHE A 47 6.73 -6.22 0.52
N LEU A 48 6.45 -6.12 -0.79
CA LEU A 48 6.68 -7.21 -1.74
C LEU A 48 8.13 -7.73 -1.68
N GLY A 49 9.10 -6.82 -1.65
CA GLY A 49 10.51 -7.15 -1.50
C GLY A 49 10.82 -7.75 -0.12
N ALA A 50 10.27 -7.18 0.95
CA ALA A 50 10.44 -7.69 2.30
C ALA A 50 9.94 -9.14 2.47
N CYS A 51 8.77 -9.48 1.90
CA CYS A 51 8.19 -10.82 1.98
C CYS A 51 9.15 -11.92 1.49
N VAL A 52 9.84 -11.68 0.37
CA VAL A 52 10.76 -12.68 -0.21
C VAL A 52 12.06 -12.85 0.59
N THR A 53 12.33 -11.96 1.54
CA THR A 53 13.50 -12.10 2.42
C THR A 53 13.28 -13.10 3.55
N GLY A 54 12.02 -13.39 3.90
CA GLY A 54 11.67 -14.16 5.11
C GLY A 54 12.06 -13.48 6.43
N ASP A 55 12.47 -12.22 6.40
CA ASP A 55 12.88 -11.47 7.58
C ASP A 55 11.67 -10.99 8.38
N ALA A 56 11.56 -11.42 9.63
CA ALA A 56 10.42 -11.12 10.48
C ALA A 56 10.28 -9.62 10.78
N GLU A 57 11.39 -8.90 10.97
CA GLU A 57 11.35 -7.46 11.27
C GLU A 57 10.81 -6.69 10.06
N LEU A 58 11.28 -7.04 8.86
CA LEU A 58 10.77 -6.41 7.64
C LEU A 58 9.29 -6.76 7.43
N ILE A 59 8.89 -8.02 7.59
CA ILE A 59 7.48 -8.41 7.45
C ILE A 59 6.59 -7.66 8.47
N ASP A 60 7.04 -7.56 9.71
CA ASP A 60 6.32 -6.82 10.76
C ASP A 60 6.24 -5.31 10.45
N CYS A 61 7.28 -4.74 9.83
CA CYS A 61 7.25 -3.36 9.35
C CYS A 61 6.22 -3.17 8.22
N GLY A 62 6.09 -4.14 7.30
CA GLY A 62 5.03 -4.13 6.29
C GLY A 62 3.63 -4.17 6.87
N ARG A 63 3.42 -5.01 7.89
CA ARG A 63 2.17 -5.00 8.66
C ARG A 63 1.92 -3.64 9.33
N ALA A 64 2.93 -3.06 9.96
CA ALA A 64 2.82 -1.73 10.60
C ALA A 64 2.46 -0.63 9.59
N SER A 65 2.99 -0.67 8.36
CA SER A 65 2.59 0.23 7.28
C SER A 65 1.09 0.14 6.98
N LEU A 66 0.53 -1.06 6.89
CA LEU A 66 -0.91 -1.26 6.64
C LEU A 66 -1.76 -0.74 7.81
N GLU A 67 -1.33 -0.99 9.05
CA GLU A 67 -2.00 -0.48 10.25
C GLU A 67 -1.99 1.06 10.28
N THR A 68 -0.86 1.70 9.97
CA THR A 68 -0.72 3.17 9.89
C THR A 68 -1.62 3.76 8.81
N MET A 69 -1.65 3.18 7.60
CA MET A 69 -2.53 3.65 6.53
C MET A 69 -4.01 3.52 6.92
N SER A 70 -4.38 2.41 7.57
CA SER A 70 -5.75 2.19 8.08
C SER A 70 -6.13 3.27 9.10
N LYS A 71 -5.24 3.57 10.05
CA LYS A 71 -5.46 4.56 11.11
C LYS A 71 -5.71 5.96 10.57
N HIS A 72 -5.06 6.33 9.46
CA HIS A 72 -5.15 7.67 8.87
C HIS A 72 -6.09 7.75 7.66
N GLN A 73 -6.79 6.66 7.32
CA GLN A 73 -7.80 6.67 6.26
C GLN A 73 -8.80 7.81 6.51
N SER A 74 -9.08 8.56 5.45
CA SER A 74 -10.03 9.66 5.54
C SER A 74 -11.44 9.19 5.87
N ARG A 75 -12.28 10.11 6.33
CA ARG A 75 -13.71 9.83 6.57
C ARG A 75 -14.43 9.26 5.34
N LEU A 76 -13.96 9.53 4.11
CA LEU A 76 -14.59 9.06 2.88
C LEU A 76 -13.95 7.81 2.28
N GLY A 77 -12.87 7.27 2.89
CA GLY A 77 -12.22 6.04 2.41
C GLY A 77 -10.90 6.26 1.67
N LEU A 78 -10.52 7.50 1.37
CA LEU A 78 -9.19 7.82 0.82
C LEU A 78 -8.09 7.33 1.79
N ILE A 79 -7.20 6.48 1.29
CA ILE A 79 -5.91 6.18 1.89
C ILE A 79 -4.98 7.33 1.54
N GLN A 80 -4.39 7.93 2.57
CA GLN A 80 -3.57 9.13 2.40
C GLN A 80 -2.33 8.82 1.58
N LEU A 81 -1.83 9.81 0.83
CA LEU A 81 -0.62 9.66 0.04
C LEU A 81 0.56 9.23 0.91
N ASN A 82 0.79 9.99 1.98
CA ASN A 82 1.83 9.68 2.93
C ASN A 82 1.52 10.21 4.33
N VAL A 83 2.19 9.60 5.31
CA VAL A 83 2.11 9.92 6.73
C VAL A 83 3.54 10.04 7.26
N ASN A 84 3.86 11.16 7.91
CA ASN A 84 5.10 11.25 8.67
C ASN A 84 4.99 10.32 9.91
N PRO A 85 5.86 9.30 10.05
CA PRO A 85 5.76 8.33 11.14
C PRO A 85 6.02 8.93 12.51
N ASP A 86 6.79 10.03 12.61
CA ASP A 86 7.17 10.63 13.89
C ASP A 86 6.11 11.62 14.39
N SER A 87 5.55 12.43 13.49
CA SER A 87 4.58 13.49 13.85
C SER A 87 3.13 13.12 13.59
N GLY A 88 2.86 12.08 12.81
CA GLY A 88 1.53 11.74 12.31
C GLY A 88 0.97 12.70 11.26
N TYR A 89 1.77 13.68 10.81
CA TYR A 89 1.36 14.63 9.79
C TYR A 89 1.05 13.92 8.47
N VAL A 90 -0.10 14.27 7.87
CA VAL A 90 -0.55 13.78 6.58
C VAL A 90 -0.27 14.85 5.53
N SER A 91 0.48 14.50 4.47
CA SER A 91 0.68 15.44 3.36
C SER A 91 -0.56 15.53 2.46
N THR A 92 -0.75 16.70 1.87
CA THR A 92 -1.76 16.96 0.83
C THR A 92 -1.13 17.27 -0.54
N GLU A 93 0.20 17.17 -0.65
CA GLU A 93 0.90 17.17 -1.94
C GLU A 93 0.36 15.97 -2.72
N ASN A 94 -0.16 16.16 -3.94
CA ASN A 94 -0.89 15.12 -4.69
C ASN A 94 -2.10 14.48 -3.96
N ALA A 95 -2.86 15.28 -3.21
CA ALA A 95 -4.14 14.85 -2.67
C ALA A 95 -5.10 14.43 -3.80
N GLY A 96 -5.62 13.21 -3.71
CA GLY A 96 -6.49 12.63 -4.75
C GLY A 96 -5.83 11.52 -5.57
N GLY A 97 -4.56 11.20 -5.30
CA GLY A 97 -3.90 10.02 -5.88
C GLY A 97 -4.70 8.73 -5.64
N VAL A 98 -5.06 8.03 -6.71
CA VAL A 98 -5.95 6.85 -6.63
C VAL A 98 -5.21 5.57 -6.23
N ASP A 99 -3.92 5.50 -6.58
CA ASP A 99 -3.14 4.28 -6.44
C ASP A 99 -2.76 3.94 -5.00
N GLY A 100 -2.82 4.90 -4.08
CA GLY A 100 -2.71 4.65 -2.64
C GLY A 100 -3.76 3.66 -2.13
N ASN A 101 -5.03 3.82 -2.52
CA ASN A 101 -6.10 2.89 -2.18
C ASN A 101 -5.89 1.52 -2.84
N LEU A 102 -5.46 1.51 -4.11
CA LEU A 102 -5.21 0.28 -4.87
C LEU A 102 -4.10 -0.56 -4.23
N TRP A 103 -2.96 0.05 -3.95
CA TRP A 103 -1.84 -0.60 -3.28
C TRP A 103 -2.19 -1.04 -1.87
N TYR A 104 -2.97 -0.25 -1.12
CA TYR A 104 -3.40 -0.62 0.22
C TYR A 104 -4.21 -1.92 0.26
N ILE A 105 -5.18 -2.09 -0.65
CA ILE A 105 -5.97 -3.33 -0.76
C ILE A 105 -5.05 -4.50 -1.12
N LEU A 106 -4.17 -4.32 -2.10
CA LEU A 106 -3.21 -5.34 -2.52
C LEU A 106 -2.20 -5.69 -1.41
N GLY A 107 -1.84 -4.73 -0.56
CA GLY A 107 -0.97 -4.94 0.58
C GLY A 107 -1.61 -5.79 1.68
N HIS A 108 -2.89 -5.56 1.97
CA HIS A 108 -3.66 -6.44 2.85
C HIS A 108 -3.81 -7.85 2.28
N TYR A 109 -4.06 -7.95 0.97
CA TYR A 109 -4.08 -9.24 0.28
C TYR A 109 -2.74 -9.97 0.40
N LEU A 110 -1.63 -9.29 0.13
CA LEU A 110 -0.29 -9.85 0.29
C LEU A 110 -0.03 -10.33 1.72
N TYR A 111 -0.38 -9.53 2.74
CA TYR A 111 -0.23 -9.92 4.15
C TYR A 111 -1.08 -11.15 4.48
N PHE A 112 -2.33 -11.19 4.00
CA PHE A 112 -3.22 -12.33 4.20
C PHE A 112 -2.68 -13.60 3.54
N GLN A 113 -2.21 -13.53 2.29
CA GLN A 113 -1.60 -14.68 1.62
C GLN A 113 -0.33 -15.17 2.34
N LEU A 114 0.44 -14.25 2.93
CA LEU A 114 1.65 -14.58 3.66
C LEU A 114 1.37 -15.25 5.02
N ARG A 115 0.34 -14.81 5.75
CA ARG A 115 0.15 -15.17 7.17
C ARG A 115 -1.12 -15.97 7.46
N GLY A 116 -2.11 -15.93 6.57
CA GLY A 116 -3.45 -16.49 6.81
C GLY A 116 -4.17 -15.87 8.01
N ASP A 117 -3.80 -14.65 8.39
CA ASP A 117 -4.25 -14.00 9.62
C ASP A 117 -5.67 -13.41 9.45
N VAL A 118 -6.67 -14.27 9.66
CA VAL A 118 -8.09 -13.93 9.52
C VAL A 118 -8.52 -12.87 10.55
N ASP A 119 -7.94 -12.88 11.75
CA ASP A 119 -8.28 -11.90 12.79
C ASP A 119 -7.79 -10.50 12.42
N PHE A 120 -6.59 -10.40 11.83
CA PHE A 120 -6.10 -9.15 11.28
C PHE A 120 -6.99 -8.67 10.12
N LEU A 121 -7.34 -9.57 9.19
CA LEU A 121 -8.23 -9.24 8.09
C LEU A 121 -9.59 -8.71 8.58
N ALA A 122 -10.25 -9.42 9.50
CA ALA A 122 -11.55 -9.03 10.04
C ALA A 122 -11.49 -7.68 10.77
N ARG A 123 -10.39 -7.40 11.48
CA ARG A 123 -10.16 -6.10 12.14
C ARG A 123 -10.03 -4.95 11.14
N HIS A 124 -9.37 -5.18 10.00
CA HIS A 124 -9.10 -4.17 8.98
C HIS A 124 -10.13 -4.14 7.86
N TRP A 125 -11.08 -5.07 7.84
CA TRP A 125 -12.10 -5.15 6.79
C TRP A 125 -12.88 -3.85 6.60
N PRO A 126 -13.35 -3.14 7.65
CA PRO A 126 -14.07 -1.87 7.46
C PRO A 126 -13.24 -0.81 6.72
N THR A 127 -11.92 -0.80 6.91
CA THR A 127 -11.03 0.13 6.20
C THR A 127 -10.70 -0.34 4.78
N ILE A 128 -10.57 -1.65 4.56
CA ILE A 128 -10.35 -2.25 3.23
C ILE A 128 -11.58 -2.03 2.35
N ASP A 129 -12.77 -2.36 2.84
CA ASP A 129 -14.02 -2.24 2.12
C ASP A 129 -14.32 -0.79 1.75
N LYS A 130 -14.12 0.12 2.71
CA LYS A 130 -14.29 1.55 2.48
C LYS A 130 -13.26 2.13 1.49
N ALA A 131 -12.05 1.58 1.44
CA ALA A 131 -11.07 1.98 0.42
C ALA A 131 -11.52 1.57 -0.98
N LEU A 132 -12.16 0.40 -1.12
CA LEU A 132 -12.77 -0.04 -2.37
C LEU A 132 -13.95 0.85 -2.77
N VAL A 133 -14.87 1.15 -1.84
CA VAL A 133 -16.01 2.05 -2.09
C VAL A 133 -15.55 3.43 -2.56
N TRP A 134 -14.46 3.97 -1.99
CA TRP A 134 -13.87 5.22 -2.45
C TRP A 134 -13.38 5.15 -3.91
N LEU A 135 -12.80 4.02 -4.31
CA LEU A 135 -12.37 3.76 -5.69
C LEU A 135 -13.55 3.62 -6.64
N GLU A 136 -14.65 2.99 -6.22
CA GLU A 136 -15.87 2.88 -7.03
C GLU A 136 -16.45 4.25 -7.39
N TYR A 137 -16.32 5.25 -6.50
CA TYR A 137 -16.70 6.62 -6.83
C TYR A 137 -15.80 7.32 -7.87
N GLN A 138 -14.68 6.71 -8.26
CA GLN A 138 -13.82 7.20 -9.35
C GLN A 138 -14.21 6.63 -10.73
N ASP A 139 -15.14 5.68 -10.79
CA ASP A 139 -15.81 5.24 -12.02
C ASP A 139 -17.03 6.15 -12.27
N MET A 140 -16.76 7.36 -12.72
CA MET A 140 -17.72 8.46 -12.83
C MET A 140 -18.73 8.27 -13.97
N ASN A 141 -18.38 7.47 -14.99
CA ASN A 141 -19.26 7.17 -16.12
C ASN A 141 -19.87 5.76 -16.06
N GLU A 142 -19.59 5.02 -14.98
CA GLU A 142 -20.07 3.65 -14.73
C GLU A 142 -19.64 2.64 -15.82
N CYS A 143 -18.46 2.83 -16.42
CA CYS A 143 -17.92 1.93 -17.44
C CYS A 143 -17.10 0.76 -16.88
N GLY A 144 -16.90 0.71 -15.56
CA GLY A 144 -16.11 -0.29 -14.86
C GLY A 144 -14.62 0.03 -14.77
N LEU A 145 -14.19 1.19 -15.27
CA LEU A 145 -12.81 1.67 -15.22
C LEU A 145 -12.73 2.95 -14.37
N LEU A 146 -11.58 3.17 -13.74
CA LEU A 146 -11.33 4.40 -12.99
C LEU A 146 -11.02 5.56 -13.95
N GLU A 147 -11.66 6.71 -13.73
CA GLU A 147 -11.29 7.99 -14.32
C GLU A 147 -10.33 8.74 -13.40
N VAL A 148 -9.03 8.54 -13.63
CA VAL A 148 -7.96 9.09 -12.82
C VAL A 148 -7.74 10.58 -13.14
N PRO A 149 -7.70 11.48 -12.15
CA PRO A 149 -7.30 12.87 -12.38
C PRO A 149 -5.88 12.97 -12.95
N GLU A 150 -5.53 14.13 -13.51
CA GLU A 150 -4.17 14.34 -14.02
C GLU A 150 -3.14 14.19 -12.92
N ALA A 151 -2.09 13.38 -13.17
CA ALA A 151 -1.00 13.14 -12.23
C ALA A 151 -1.43 12.54 -10.87
N ALA A 152 -2.62 11.91 -10.80
CA ALA A 152 -3.15 11.32 -9.58
C ALA A 152 -2.71 9.86 -9.36
N ASP A 153 -1.44 9.55 -9.65
CA ASP A 153 -0.80 8.25 -9.39
C ASP A 153 0.71 8.46 -9.11
N TRP A 154 1.55 7.46 -9.40
CA TRP A 154 3.01 7.59 -9.24
C TRP A 154 3.68 8.51 -10.24
N MET A 155 3.02 8.76 -11.36
CA MET A 155 3.45 9.66 -12.40
C MET A 155 2.95 11.08 -12.10
N ASP A 156 3.17 11.54 -10.87
CA ASP A 156 2.63 12.79 -10.32
C ASP A 156 3.20 14.08 -10.96
N LEU A 157 4.07 13.93 -11.96
CA LEU A 157 4.65 14.98 -12.79
C LEU A 157 4.35 14.80 -14.29
N LEU A 158 3.56 13.78 -14.67
CA LEU A 158 3.20 13.49 -16.06
C LEU A 158 1.73 13.82 -16.32
N ALA A 159 1.44 14.27 -17.53
CA ALA A 159 0.07 14.56 -17.99
C ALA A 159 -0.71 13.29 -18.38
N VAL A 160 -0.73 12.30 -17.48
CA VAL A 160 -1.54 11.08 -17.59
C VAL A 160 -2.87 11.30 -16.85
N ARG A 161 -3.99 10.92 -17.46
CA ARG A 161 -5.34 11.10 -16.90
C ARG A 161 -6.37 10.18 -17.57
N TYR A 162 -7.56 10.12 -16.98
CA TYR A 162 -8.71 9.31 -17.39
C TYR A 162 -8.44 7.82 -17.17
N ASN A 163 -8.72 6.93 -18.14
CA ASN A 163 -8.49 5.50 -17.98
C ASN A 163 -7.00 5.14 -18.16
N VAL A 164 -6.17 5.52 -17.18
CA VAL A 164 -4.75 5.19 -17.12
C VAL A 164 -4.59 3.67 -16.94
N LEU A 165 -3.73 3.05 -17.76
CA LEU A 165 -3.54 1.59 -17.77
C LEU A 165 -3.00 1.06 -16.44
N TYR A 166 -2.06 1.79 -15.83
CA TYR A 166 -1.44 1.41 -14.56
C TYR A 166 -2.49 1.28 -13.45
N ASP A 167 -3.30 2.31 -13.22
CA ASP A 167 -4.33 2.30 -12.19
C ASP A 167 -5.42 1.28 -12.49
N ASN A 168 -5.83 1.14 -13.75
CA ASN A 168 -6.88 0.19 -14.11
C ASN A 168 -6.42 -1.27 -14.06
N ALA A 169 -5.14 -1.56 -14.27
CA ALA A 169 -4.57 -2.88 -14.03
C ALA A 169 -4.55 -3.20 -12.52
N LEU A 170 -4.16 -2.23 -11.69
CA LEU A 170 -4.22 -2.37 -10.24
C LEU A 170 -5.67 -2.46 -9.73
N TRP A 171 -6.62 -1.75 -10.34
CA TRP A 171 -8.04 -1.80 -10.03
C TRP A 171 -8.61 -3.20 -10.23
N TYR A 172 -8.32 -3.80 -11.38
CA TYR A 172 -8.69 -5.19 -11.65
C TYR A 172 -8.14 -6.13 -10.59
N ALA A 173 -6.85 -6.02 -10.25
CA ALA A 173 -6.23 -6.84 -9.22
C ALA A 173 -6.83 -6.58 -7.83
N ALA A 174 -7.11 -5.33 -7.47
CA ALA A 174 -7.69 -4.95 -6.19
C ALA A 174 -9.12 -5.49 -6.02
N LYS A 175 -9.93 -5.50 -7.08
CA LYS A 175 -11.28 -6.10 -7.06
C LYS A 175 -11.23 -7.61 -6.83
N LEU A 176 -10.33 -8.32 -7.52
CA LEU A 176 -10.12 -9.76 -7.30
C LEU A 176 -9.63 -10.05 -5.88
N ALA A 177 -8.65 -9.27 -5.41
CA ALA A 177 -8.10 -9.38 -4.07
C ALA A 177 -9.18 -9.14 -2.99
N HIS A 178 -9.98 -8.09 -3.15
CA HIS A 178 -11.09 -7.79 -2.23
C HIS A 178 -12.11 -8.93 -2.20
N GLU A 179 -12.49 -9.49 -3.35
CA GLU A 179 -13.42 -10.62 -3.41
C GLU A 179 -12.85 -11.86 -2.69
N GLU A 180 -11.58 -12.18 -2.91
CA GLU A 180 -10.93 -13.32 -2.24
C GLU A 180 -10.84 -13.11 -0.73
N LEU A 181 -10.47 -11.91 -0.28
CA LEU A 181 -10.46 -11.54 1.13
C LEU A 181 -11.85 -11.64 1.75
N ALA A 182 -12.88 -11.14 1.08
CA ALA A 182 -14.26 -11.18 1.57
C ALA A 182 -14.73 -12.63 1.86
N ARG A 183 -14.33 -13.59 1.01
CA ARG A 183 -14.68 -15.01 1.19
C ARG A 183 -14.00 -15.65 2.40
N ALA A 184 -12.90 -15.09 2.88
CA ALA A 184 -12.18 -15.57 4.06
C ALA A 184 -12.73 -15.00 5.38
N LEU A 185 -13.64 -14.03 5.33
CA LEU A 185 -14.16 -13.38 6.53
C LEU A 185 -15.09 -14.30 7.34
N PRO A 186 -15.01 -14.24 8.68
CA PRO A 186 -16.00 -14.87 9.53
C PRO A 186 -17.43 -14.32 9.27
N PRO A 187 -18.47 -15.15 9.43
CA PRO A 187 -19.84 -14.65 9.37
C PRO A 187 -20.08 -13.51 10.36
N GLY A 188 -20.68 -12.41 9.90
CA GLY A 188 -21.01 -11.26 10.73
C GLY A 188 -19.87 -10.25 10.91
N THR A 189 -18.77 -10.36 10.16
CA THR A 189 -17.87 -9.21 9.96
C THR A 189 -18.69 -8.08 9.31
N PRO A 190 -18.69 -6.87 9.92
CA PRO A 190 -19.49 -5.73 9.44
C PRO A 190 -19.04 -5.21 8.09
#